data_AF-A0A2M7RBN9-F1
#
_entry.id   AF-A0A2M7RBN9-F1
#
_cell.length_a   1.000
_cell.length_b   1.000
_cell.length_c   1.000
_cell.angle_alpha   90.00
_cell.angle_beta   90.00
_cell.angle_gamma   90.00
#
_symmetry.space_group_name_H-M   'P 1'
#
loop_
_entity.id
_entity.type
_entity.pdbx_description
1 polymer ?
#
loop_
_entity_poly.entity_id
_entity_poly.type
_entity_poly.pdbx_seq_one_letter_code
_entity_poly.pdbx_strand_id
1 'polypeptide(L)' 'MDLYRIQNGEDIRGIGLDEIIENGNDIVAIEWAEKLGDFLPKKRIDIHFKSQDHTREITINIYE' A
#
# COMPACT_ATOMS: atom_id res chain seq x y z
N MET A 1 -0.77 6.41 4.17
CA MET A 1 -2.22 6.45 3.89
C MET A 1 -2.85 5.18 4.39
N ASP A 2 -4.06 5.25 4.94
CA ASP A 2 -4.78 4.07 5.44
C ASP A 2 -6.06 3.88 4.61
N LEU A 3 -6.15 2.73 3.93
CA LEU A 3 -7.26 2.41 3.03
C LEU A 3 -8.37 1.61 3.73
N TYR A 4 -8.35 1.46 5.06
CA TYR A 4 -9.35 0.67 5.80
C TYR A 4 -10.80 1.04 5.48
N ARG A 5 -11.11 2.33 5.23
CA ARG A 5 -12.47 2.81 4.93
C ARG A 5 -12.85 2.82 3.45
N ILE A 6 -11.88 2.62 2.56
CA ILE A 6 -12.10 2.60 1.12
C ILE A 6 -12.74 1.27 0.72
N GLN A 7 -13.83 1.32 -0.07
CA GLN A 7 -14.59 0.12 -0.43
C GLN A 7 -14.38 -0.32 -1.88
N ASN A 8 -14.00 0.57 -2.78
CA ASN A 8 -13.81 0.26 -4.20
C ASN A 8 -12.75 1.16 -4.86
N GLY A 9 -12.37 0.84 -6.10
CA GLY A 9 -11.33 1.57 -6.85
C GLY A 9 -11.74 2.96 -7.35
N GLU A 10 -13.03 3.29 -7.40
CA GLU A 10 -13.51 4.64 -7.78
C GLU A 10 -13.24 5.66 -6.65
N ASP A 11 -13.42 5.24 -5.39
CA ASP A 11 -13.07 6.05 -4.22
C ASP A 11 -11.57 6.41 -4.19
N ILE A 12 -10.71 5.54 -4.76
CA ILE A 12 -9.25 5.71 -4.77
C ILE A 12 -8.82 6.84 -5.71
N ARG A 13 -9.48 6.98 -6.87
CA ARG A 13 -9.22 8.10 -7.80
C ARG A 13 -9.72 9.42 -7.23
N GLY A 14 -10.82 9.38 -6.48
CA GLY A 14 -11.40 10.57 -5.84
C GLY A 14 -10.51 11.22 -4.77
N ILE A 15 -9.52 10.49 -4.22
CA ILE A 15 -8.60 10.98 -3.19
C ILE A 15 -7.23 11.42 -3.75
N GLY A 16 -6.99 11.33 -5.06
CA GLY A 16 -5.73 11.75 -5.70
C GLY A 16 -4.53 10.88 -5.34
N LEU A 17 -4.75 9.59 -5.02
CA LEU A 17 -3.67 8.68 -4.64
C LEU A 17 -2.70 8.39 -5.79
N ASP A 18 -3.21 8.35 -7.01
CA ASP A 18 -2.45 8.23 -8.26
C ASP A 18 -1.41 9.35 -8.39
N GLU A 19 -1.82 10.60 -8.21
CA GLU A 19 -0.91 11.75 -8.26
C GLU A 19 0.21 11.67 -7.22
N ILE A 20 -0.11 11.17 -6.02
CA ILE A 20 0.85 10.99 -4.92
C ILE A 20 1.86 9.86 -5.24
N ILE A 21 1.40 8.73 -5.79
CA ILE A 21 2.26 7.59 -6.13
C ILE A 21 3.15 7.90 -7.33
N GLU A 22 2.65 8.65 -8.32
CA GLU A 22 3.41 9.02 -9.51
C GLU A 22 4.50 10.08 -9.21
N ASN A 23 4.40 10.80 -8.09
CA ASN A 23 5.44 11.73 -7.65
C ASN A 23 6.67 10.97 -7.12
N GLY A 24 7.63 10.70 -8.00
CA GLY A 24 8.83 9.91 -7.71
C GLY A 24 9.83 10.48 -6.69
N ASN A 25 9.53 11.63 -6.06
CA ASN A 25 10.33 12.20 -4.98
C ASN A 25 9.77 11.91 -3.59
N ASP A 26 8.58 11.32 -3.50
CA ASP A 26 7.91 11.07 -2.23
C ASP A 26 8.10 9.63 -1.75
N ILE A 27 8.06 9.43 -0.44
CA ILE A 27 7.95 8.11 0.18
C ILE A 27 6.50 7.93 0.62
N VAL A 28 5.80 7.01 -0.04
CA VAL A 28 4.39 6.73 0.24
C VAL A 28 4.26 5.38 0.93
N ALA A 29 3.85 5.39 2.20
CA ALA A 29 3.51 4.17 2.94
C ALA A 29 1.99 4.00 2.95
N ILE A 30 1.49 2.81 2.61
CA ILE A 30 0.04 2.53 2.48
C ILE A 30 -0.32 1.32 3.35
N GLU A 31 -1.26 1.50 4.27
CA GLU A 31 -1.90 0.42 5.03
C GLU A 31 -3.14 -0.09 4.29
N TRP A 32 -3.41 -1.40 4.39
CA TRP A 32 -4.46 -2.10 3.61
C TRP A 32 -4.29 -1.91 2.09
N ALA A 33 -3.03 -1.91 1.62
CA ALA A 33 -2.66 -1.63 0.23
C ALA A 33 -3.24 -2.64 -0.78
N GLU A 34 -3.59 -3.86 -0.35
CA GLU A 34 -4.24 -4.88 -1.17
C GLU A 34 -5.57 -4.42 -1.77
N LYS A 35 -6.22 -3.42 -1.17
CA LYS A 35 -7.43 -2.80 -1.70
C LYS A 35 -7.21 -2.05 -3.01
N LEU A 36 -5.96 -1.73 -3.35
CA LEU A 36 -5.60 -1.12 -4.62
C LEU A 36 -5.70 -2.12 -5.79
N GLY A 37 -5.60 -3.43 -5.53
CA GLY A 37 -5.66 -4.44 -6.58
C GLY A 37 -4.69 -4.14 -7.73
N ASP A 38 -5.23 -4.01 -8.93
CA ASP A 38 -4.47 -3.74 -10.16
C ASP A 38 -3.82 -2.34 -10.19
N PHE A 39 -4.20 -1.43 -9.29
CA PHE A 39 -3.60 -0.09 -9.16
C PHE A 39 -2.32 -0.09 -8.31
N LEU A 40 -1.90 -1.24 -7.77
CA LEU A 40 -0.62 -1.32 -7.07
C LEU A 40 0.54 -0.97 -8.01
N PRO A 41 1.48 -0.11 -7.59
CA PRO A 41 2.64 0.21 -8.40
C PRO A 41 3.48 -1.05 -8.65
N LYS A 42 4.01 -1.16 -9.87
CA LYS A 42 4.88 -2.29 -10.26
C LYS A 42 6.14 -2.33 -9.42
N LYS A 43 6.78 -1.17 -9.26
CA LYS A 43 7.94 -0.98 -8.40
C LYS A 43 7.48 -0.57 -7.01
N ARG A 44 7.65 -1.45 -6.03
CA ARG A 44 7.21 -1.20 -4.65
C ARG A 44 7.88 -2.13 -3.65
N ILE A 45 7.67 -1.84 -2.37
CA ILE A 45 8.09 -2.70 -1.26
C ILE A 45 6.84 -3.08 -0.48
N ASP A 46 6.53 -4.38 -0.44
CA ASP A 46 5.44 -4.90 0.37
C ASP A 46 6.00 -5.39 1.72
N ILE A 47 5.51 -4.82 2.82
CA ILE A 47 5.89 -5.20 4.18
C ILE A 47 4.71 -5.92 4.83
N HIS A 48 4.89 -7.21 5.10
CA HIS A 48 3.88 -8.05 5.73
C HIS A 48 4.22 -8.29 7.19
N PHE A 49 3.26 -8.01 8.07
CA PHE A 49 3.39 -8.26 9.50
C PHE A 49 2.56 -9.47 9.90
N LYS A 50 3.18 -10.44 10.58
CA LYS A 50 2.49 -11.60 11.15
C LYS A 50 2.67 -11.61 12.67
N SER A 51 1.56 -11.67 13.39
CA SER A 51 1.58 -11.78 14.85
C SER A 51 2.03 -13.16 15.30
N GLN A 52 2.99 -13.23 16.23
CA GLN A 52 3.44 -14.46 16.89
C GLN A 52 3.59 -14.16 18.40
N ASP A 53 2.61 -14.52 19.21
CA ASP A 53 2.61 -14.22 20.66
C ASP A 53 3.01 -12.75 20.97
N HIS A 54 4.14 -12.57 21.68
CA HIS A 54 4.72 -11.27 22.05
C HIS A 54 5.71 -10.70 21.03
N THR A 55 5.86 -11.35 19.86
CA THR A 55 6.75 -10.92 18.77
C THR A 55 5.97 -10.70 17.47
N ARG A 56 6.66 -10.11 16.49
CA ARG A 56 6.15 -9.94 15.13
C ARG A 56 7.18 -10.48 14.16
N GLU A 57 6.71 -11.31 13.24
CA GLU A 57 7.48 -11.67 12.06
C GLU A 57 7.19 -10.63 10.97
N ILE A 58 8.25 -10.10 10.36
CA ILE A 58 8.16 -9.10 9.30
C ILE A 58 8.79 -9.70 8.04
N THR A 59 8.01 -9.76 6.97
CA THR A 59 8.48 -10.19 5.65
C THR A 59 8.48 -9.00 4.70
N ILE A 60 9.62 -8.75 4.05
CA ILE A 60 9.81 -7.65 3.11
C ILE A 60 9.98 -8.26 1.71
N ASN A 61 9.06 -7.94 0.80
CA ASN A 61 9.14 -8.31 -0.61
C ASN A 61 9.39 -7.05 -1.44
N ILE A 62 10.40 -7.10 -2.31
CA ILE A 62 10.78 -5.99 -3.19
C ILE A 62 10.36 -6.35 -4.61
N TYR A 63 9.63 -5.44 -5.25
CA TYR A 63 9.21 -5.53 -6.64
C TYR A 63 9.87 -4.38 -7.40
N GLU A 64 10.54 -4.70 -8.52
CA GLU A 64 11.28 -3.76 -9.36
C GLU A 64 10.59 -3.51 -10.70
#